data_AF-A0A6M6E530-F1
#
_entry.id   AF-A0A6M6E530-F1
#
_cell.length_a   1.000
_cell.length_b   1.000
_cell.length_c   1.000
_cell.angle_alpha   90.00
_cell.angle_beta   90.00
_cell.angle_gamma   90.00
#
_symmetry.space_group_name_H-M   'P 1'
#
loop_
_entity.id
_entity.type
_entity.pdbx_description
1 polymer ?
#
loop_
_entity_poly.entity_id
_entity_poly.type
_entity_poly.pdbx_seq_one_letter_code
_entity_poly.pdbx_strand_id
1 'polypeptide(L)'
;MGKELLEAGIYAIINKRLRMVYIGITQDCFLIRWIEHLKRMPMYLYNNDRTKLYLAEDTQYIVLKEINPAVSDKKVFYELENTAQEFYKERGWIVLSTSTYNKNADYSPWNSTIEAKKKRYRRAINHMVATIGEEVNQSKVAARLYAAHYNEINQTFATYTNPKQAVTEELRVTELQFIMLDLYSRYKEKTIDKMRKYYIQTDRQLDLFT
;
A
#
# COMPACT_ATOMS: atom_id res chain seq x y z
N MET A 1 -16.65 -1.80 -5.32
CA MET A 1 -15.33 -1.15 -5.54
C MET A 1 -14.32 -1.90 -4.69
N GLY A 2 -13.53 -2.82 -5.25
CA GLY A 2 -12.65 -3.66 -4.42
C GLY A 2 -11.83 -4.72 -5.16
N LYS A 3 -12.38 -5.31 -6.24
CA LYS A 3 -11.68 -6.35 -7.01
C LYS A 3 -10.48 -5.80 -7.78
N GLU A 4 -10.61 -4.61 -8.38
CA GLU A 4 -9.51 -3.91 -9.09
C GLU A 4 -8.29 -3.70 -8.18
N LEU A 5 -8.49 -3.48 -6.87
CA LEU A 5 -7.38 -3.29 -5.92
C LEU A 5 -6.58 -4.58 -5.67
N LEU A 6 -7.13 -5.73 -6.02
CA LEU A 6 -6.51 -7.04 -5.88
C LEU A 6 -5.70 -7.44 -7.12
N GLU A 7 -5.69 -6.63 -8.17
CA GLU A 7 -4.96 -6.86 -9.42
C GLU A 7 -3.58 -6.21 -9.41
N ALA A 8 -2.73 -6.64 -10.35
CA ALA A 8 -1.39 -6.11 -10.56
C ALA A 8 -1.36 -5.08 -11.69
N GLY A 9 -0.28 -4.28 -11.75
CA GLY A 9 -0.07 -3.33 -12.84
C GLY A 9 0.59 -2.02 -12.41
N ILE A 10 0.22 -0.93 -13.08
CA ILE A 10 0.77 0.42 -12.89
C ILE A 10 -0.23 1.26 -12.10
N TYR A 11 0.26 2.01 -11.10
CA TYR A 11 -0.53 2.94 -10.29
C TYR A 11 0.14 4.30 -10.18
N ALA A 12 -0.64 5.28 -9.74
CA ALA A 12 -0.17 6.59 -9.35
C ALA A 12 -0.64 6.98 -7.95
N ILE A 13 0.21 7.69 -7.22
CA ILE A 13 -0.16 8.49 -6.06
C ILE A 13 -0.08 9.93 -6.55
N ILE A 14 -1.22 10.61 -6.64
CA ILE A 14 -1.33 11.83 -7.42
C ILE A 14 -2.00 12.93 -6.61
N ASN A 15 -1.48 14.14 -6.75
CA ASN A 15 -2.09 15.35 -6.22
C ASN A 15 -2.16 16.41 -7.32
N LYS A 16 -3.38 16.72 -7.77
CA LYS A 16 -3.61 17.65 -8.89
C LYS A 16 -3.24 19.08 -8.55
N ARG A 17 -3.54 19.55 -7.34
CA ARG A 17 -3.25 20.93 -6.90
C ARG A 17 -1.76 21.19 -6.80
N LEU A 18 -1.00 20.23 -6.27
CA LEU A 18 0.45 20.30 -6.17
C LEU A 18 1.16 19.98 -7.49
N ARG A 19 0.43 19.46 -8.50
CA ARG A 19 0.98 18.89 -9.74
C ARG A 19 2.09 17.89 -9.47
N MET A 20 1.92 17.08 -8.42
CA MET A 20 2.88 16.07 -7.99
C MET A 20 2.32 14.67 -8.25
N VAL A 21 3.18 13.76 -8.68
CA VAL A 21 2.82 12.36 -8.90
C VAL A 21 3.98 11.42 -8.56
N TYR A 22 3.65 10.31 -7.91
CA TYR A 22 4.53 9.15 -7.81
C TYR A 22 3.94 8.03 -8.66
N ILE A 23 4.69 7.54 -9.63
CA ILE A 23 4.30 6.40 -10.46
C ILE A 23 5.01 5.16 -9.93
N GLY A 24 4.30 4.04 -9.89
CA GLY A 24 4.94 2.79 -9.56
C GLY A 24 4.22 1.58 -10.11
N ILE A 25 4.87 0.43 -9.94
CA ILE A 25 4.32 -0.87 -10.33
C ILE A 25 4.06 -1.77 -9.13
N THR A 26 3.14 -2.71 -9.31
CA THR A 26 2.92 -3.83 -8.40
C THR A 26 2.64 -5.09 -9.18
N GLN A 27 3.05 -6.22 -8.63
CA GLN A 27 2.95 -7.53 -9.26
C GLN A 27 1.95 -8.46 -8.59
N ASP A 28 1.54 -8.11 -7.39
CA ASP A 28 0.69 -8.95 -6.56
C ASP A 28 -0.69 -8.33 -6.52
N CYS A 29 -0.81 -7.18 -5.86
CA CYS A 29 -2.01 -6.36 -5.93
C CYS A 29 -1.70 -4.88 -5.70
N PHE A 30 -2.60 -3.98 -6.08
CA PHE A 30 -2.49 -2.55 -5.75
C PHE A 30 -2.63 -2.29 -4.26
N LEU A 31 -3.55 -2.98 -3.59
CA LEU A 31 -3.84 -2.77 -2.18
C LEU A 31 -2.61 -2.96 -1.29
N ILE A 32 -1.88 -4.07 -1.46
CA ILE A 32 -0.66 -4.32 -0.69
C ILE A 32 0.37 -3.21 -0.90
N ARG A 33 0.44 -2.69 -2.14
CA ARG A 33 1.42 -1.67 -2.47
C ARG A 33 1.07 -0.33 -1.86
N TRP A 34 -0.21 0.03 -1.79
CA TRP A 34 -0.68 1.22 -1.09
C TRP A 34 -0.44 1.12 0.42
N ILE A 35 -0.69 -0.04 1.03
CA ILE A 35 -0.39 -0.28 2.46
C ILE A 35 1.11 -0.09 2.74
N GLU A 36 1.98 -0.64 1.89
CA GLU A 36 3.43 -0.47 2.02
C GLU A 36 3.88 0.98 1.87
N HIS A 37 3.23 1.74 0.99
CA HIS A 37 3.49 3.17 0.82
C HIS A 37 3.16 3.95 2.08
N LEU A 38 1.98 3.72 2.66
CA LEU A 38 1.58 4.31 3.94
C LEU A 38 2.56 3.93 5.06
N LYS A 39 2.96 2.65 5.13
CA LYS A 39 3.93 2.16 6.11
C LYS A 39 5.29 2.86 6.03
N ARG A 40 5.73 3.22 4.82
CA ARG A 40 7.02 3.88 4.59
C ARG A 40 6.98 5.40 4.76
N MET A 41 5.80 6.01 4.93
CA MET A 41 5.67 7.46 5.10
C MET A 41 6.60 8.08 6.14
N PRO A 42 6.85 7.47 7.32
CA PRO A 42 7.82 8.02 8.27
C PRO A 42 9.23 8.19 7.70
N MET A 43 9.64 7.35 6.74
CA MET A 43 10.95 7.45 6.09
C MET A 43 11.05 8.64 5.13
N TYR A 44 9.91 9.23 4.73
CA TYR A 44 9.87 10.34 3.79
C TYR A 44 9.96 11.70 4.47
N LEU A 45 9.98 11.79 5.81
CA LEU A 45 10.01 13.06 6.53
C LEU A 45 11.16 13.98 6.11
N TYR A 46 12.30 13.41 5.70
CA TYR A 46 13.45 14.16 5.18
C TYR A 46 13.37 14.48 3.68
N ASN A 47 12.34 14.00 2.99
CA ASN A 47 12.01 14.29 1.59
C ASN A 47 10.73 15.14 1.54
N ASN A 48 10.92 16.46 1.43
CA ASN A 48 9.85 17.44 1.50
C ASN A 48 8.73 17.17 0.48
N ASP A 49 9.08 16.92 -0.79
CA ASP A 49 8.08 16.71 -1.85
C ASP A 49 7.27 15.42 -1.65
N ARG A 50 7.92 14.32 -1.25
CA ARG A 50 7.19 13.08 -0.94
C ARG A 50 6.31 13.24 0.29
N THR A 51 6.78 13.91 1.32
CA THR A 51 5.97 14.18 2.51
C THR A 51 4.74 15.02 2.15
N LYS A 52 4.91 16.09 1.38
CA LYS A 52 3.80 16.92 0.87
C LYS A 52 2.81 16.12 0.03
N LEU A 53 3.31 15.35 -0.94
CA LEU A 53 2.44 14.51 -1.78
C LEU A 53 1.61 13.57 -0.91
N TYR A 54 2.19 12.87 0.06
CA TYR A 54 1.46 11.83 0.79
C TYR A 54 0.53 12.39 1.88
N LEU A 55 0.83 13.55 2.45
CA LEU A 55 0.03 14.16 3.52
C LEU A 55 -1.08 15.10 3.03
N ALA A 56 -0.99 15.60 1.80
CA ALA A 56 -2.01 16.50 1.25
C ALA A 56 -3.39 15.81 1.17
N GLU A 57 -4.44 16.56 1.52
CA GLU A 57 -5.83 16.05 1.60
C GLU A 57 -6.39 15.55 0.27
N ASP A 58 -5.98 16.19 -0.82
CA ASP A 58 -6.43 15.90 -2.17
C ASP A 58 -5.58 14.82 -2.88
N THR A 59 -4.73 14.11 -2.14
CA THR A 59 -3.92 13.03 -2.69
C THR A 59 -4.73 11.75 -2.88
N GLN A 60 -4.67 11.23 -4.11
CA GLN A 60 -5.41 10.05 -4.53
C GLN A 60 -4.46 8.92 -4.91
N TYR A 61 -4.89 7.69 -4.62
CA TYR A 61 -4.24 6.47 -5.10
C TYR A 61 -5.10 5.93 -6.23
N ILE A 62 -4.55 5.89 -7.44
CA ILE A 62 -5.29 5.48 -8.64
C ILE A 62 -4.57 4.36 -9.36
N VAL A 63 -5.34 3.42 -9.89
CA VAL A 63 -4.85 2.42 -10.84
C VAL A 63 -4.79 3.08 -12.21
N LEU A 64 -3.63 3.00 -12.86
CA LEU A 64 -3.46 3.52 -14.22
C LEU A 64 -3.72 2.43 -15.26
N LYS A 65 -3.22 1.22 -15.00
CA LYS A 65 -3.37 0.08 -15.91
C LYS A 65 -3.19 -1.23 -15.17
N GLU A 66 -4.16 -2.13 -15.32
CA GLU A 66 -4.04 -3.52 -14.89
C GLU A 66 -3.17 -4.31 -15.88
N ILE A 67 -2.31 -5.16 -15.35
CA ILE A 67 -1.42 -6.03 -16.13
C ILE A 67 -1.40 -7.40 -15.46
N ASN A 68 -1.67 -8.45 -16.23
CA ASN A 68 -1.61 -9.81 -15.73
C ASN A 68 -0.13 -10.31 -15.72
N PRO A 69 0.46 -10.53 -14.54
CA PRO A 69 1.86 -10.94 -14.42
C PRO A 69 2.11 -12.38 -14.88
N ALA A 70 1.06 -13.19 -15.09
CA ALA A 70 1.18 -14.56 -15.59
C ALA A 70 1.55 -14.62 -17.08
N VAL A 71 1.29 -13.53 -17.83
CA VAL A 71 1.50 -13.46 -19.29
C VAL A 71 2.34 -12.25 -19.71
N SER A 72 2.80 -11.44 -18.77
CA SER A 72 3.60 -10.24 -19.03
C SER A 72 4.92 -10.33 -18.28
N ASP A 73 6.01 -10.09 -18.99
CA ASP A 73 7.34 -10.05 -18.40
C ASP A 73 7.58 -8.76 -17.58
N LYS A 74 8.72 -8.70 -16.92
CA LYS A 74 9.13 -7.56 -16.10
C LYS A 74 9.40 -6.29 -16.89
N LYS A 75 9.87 -6.46 -18.13
CA LYS A 75 10.20 -5.35 -19.02
C LYS A 75 8.94 -4.57 -19.39
N VAL A 76 7.84 -5.26 -19.68
CA VAL A 76 6.55 -4.64 -20.00
C VAL A 76 6.05 -3.74 -18.85
N PHE A 77 6.17 -4.17 -17.59
CA PHE A 77 5.80 -3.33 -16.45
C PHE A 77 6.65 -2.06 -16.38
N TYR A 78 7.96 -2.18 -16.58
CA TYR A 78 8.88 -1.05 -16.51
C TYR A 78 8.74 -0.09 -17.69
N GLU A 79 8.51 -0.60 -18.89
CA GLU A 79 8.20 0.23 -20.07
C GLU A 79 6.95 1.07 -19.82
N LEU A 80 5.87 0.45 -19.33
CA LEU A 80 4.61 1.15 -19.05
C LEU A 80 4.74 2.13 -17.86
N GLU A 81 5.52 1.79 -16.83
CA GLU A 81 5.87 2.73 -15.77
C GLU A 81 6.57 3.97 -16.34
N ASN A 82 7.58 3.76 -17.19
CA ASN A 82 8.34 4.83 -17.82
C ASN A 82 7.46 5.70 -18.74
N THR A 83 6.61 5.09 -19.57
CA THR A 83 5.64 5.82 -20.40
C THR A 83 4.72 6.68 -19.55
N ALA A 84 4.22 6.18 -18.43
CA ALA A 84 3.39 6.96 -17.52
C ALA A 84 4.17 8.12 -16.88
N GLN A 85 5.43 7.91 -16.51
CA GLN A 85 6.28 8.99 -15.98
C GLN A 85 6.48 10.09 -17.01
N GLU A 86 6.84 9.75 -18.26
CA GLU A 86 7.04 10.73 -19.33
C GLU A 86 5.75 11.50 -19.65
N PHE A 87 4.60 10.83 -19.69
CA PHE A 87 3.29 11.48 -19.89
C PHE A 87 3.04 12.63 -18.90
N TYR A 88 3.39 12.45 -17.62
CA TYR A 88 3.22 13.47 -16.60
C TYR A 88 4.31 14.55 -16.68
N LYS A 89 5.57 14.18 -16.94
CA LYS A 89 6.66 15.15 -17.13
C LYS A 89 6.40 16.11 -18.29
N GLU A 90 5.97 15.60 -19.44
CA GLU A 90 5.60 16.40 -20.62
C GLU A 90 4.49 17.40 -20.33
N ARG A 91 3.63 17.08 -19.36
CA ARG A 91 2.54 17.96 -18.89
C ARG A 91 2.97 18.86 -17.74
N GLY A 92 4.27 18.99 -17.46
CA GLY A 92 4.82 19.86 -16.42
C GLY A 92 4.45 19.43 -15.00
N TRP A 93 4.25 18.13 -14.75
CA TRP A 93 4.10 17.60 -13.40
C TRP A 93 5.45 17.25 -12.80
N ILE A 94 5.53 17.36 -11.47
CA ILE A 94 6.67 16.90 -10.68
C ILE A 94 6.52 15.39 -10.44
N VAL A 95 7.37 14.59 -11.08
CA VAL A 95 7.40 13.13 -10.93
C VAL A 95 8.41 12.72 -9.85
N LEU A 96 7.93 12.16 -8.74
CA LEU A 96 8.73 11.84 -7.54
C LEU A 96 9.30 10.40 -7.52
N SER A 97 8.85 9.57 -8.46
CA SER A 97 9.35 8.22 -8.66
C SER A 97 10.54 8.23 -9.62
N THR A 98 11.53 7.40 -9.34
CA THR A 98 12.65 7.14 -10.26
C THR A 98 12.22 6.09 -11.29
N SER A 99 12.60 6.25 -12.55
CA SER A 99 12.35 5.22 -13.56
C SER A 99 13.14 3.96 -13.24
N THR A 100 12.44 2.82 -13.25
CA THR A 100 13.09 1.50 -13.14
C THR A 100 13.44 0.92 -14.51
N TYR A 101 13.04 1.59 -15.60
CA TYR A 101 13.29 1.16 -16.95
C TYR A 101 14.70 1.52 -17.43
N ASN A 102 15.36 0.50 -17.94
CA ASN A 102 16.62 0.51 -18.65
C ASN A 102 16.47 -0.40 -19.87
N LYS A 103 16.62 0.18 -21.07
CA LYS A 103 16.47 -0.49 -22.37
C LYS A 103 17.42 -1.67 -22.57
N ASN A 104 18.61 -1.59 -21.97
CA ASN A 104 19.70 -2.55 -22.16
C ASN A 104 19.79 -3.58 -21.02
N ALA A 105 18.94 -3.47 -19.99
CA ALA A 105 18.94 -4.42 -18.89
C ALA A 105 18.19 -5.68 -19.29
N ASP A 106 18.79 -6.83 -18.99
CA ASP A 106 18.09 -8.11 -19.00
C ASP A 106 17.36 -8.27 -17.66
N TYR A 107 16.03 -8.25 -17.72
CA TYR A 107 15.20 -8.35 -16.54
C TYR A 107 14.89 -9.80 -16.24
N SER A 108 15.35 -10.27 -15.08
CA SER A 108 14.97 -11.59 -14.62
C SER A 108 13.45 -11.76 -14.57
N PRO A 109 12.94 -12.97 -14.86
CA PRO A 109 11.54 -13.30 -14.70
C PRO A 109 11.05 -13.02 -13.28
N TRP A 110 9.76 -12.76 -13.17
CA TRP A 110 9.11 -12.52 -11.91
C TRP A 110 8.98 -13.82 -11.09
N ASN A 111 9.84 -13.99 -10.09
CA ASN A 111 9.78 -15.15 -9.19
C ASN A 111 9.08 -14.78 -7.88
N SER A 112 7.75 -14.85 -7.84
CA SER A 112 6.96 -14.69 -6.61
C SER A 112 6.18 -15.96 -6.31
N THR A 113 6.63 -16.72 -5.30
CA THR A 113 5.95 -17.94 -4.87
C THR A 113 4.67 -17.61 -4.09
N ILE A 114 3.70 -18.53 -4.07
CA ILE A 114 2.47 -18.38 -3.28
C ILE A 114 2.80 -18.09 -1.81
N GLU A 115 3.81 -18.77 -1.26
CA GLU A 115 4.25 -18.56 0.12
C GLU A 115 4.89 -17.18 0.36
N ALA A 116 5.64 -16.66 -0.61
CA ALA A 116 6.14 -15.28 -0.56
C ALA A 116 4.98 -14.27 -0.52
N LYS A 117 3.94 -14.47 -1.34
CA LYS A 117 2.73 -13.63 -1.36
C LYS A 117 1.98 -13.69 -0.03
N LYS A 118 1.72 -14.90 0.50
CA LYS A 118 1.09 -15.08 1.82
C LYS A 118 1.87 -14.37 2.91
N LYS A 119 3.20 -14.54 2.95
CA LYS A 119 4.07 -13.88 3.93
C LYS A 119 3.99 -12.35 3.84
N ARG A 120 3.96 -11.81 2.62
CA ARG A 120 3.81 -10.37 2.37
C ARG A 120 2.47 -9.85 2.89
N TYR A 121 1.37 -10.55 2.61
CA TYR A 121 0.02 -10.14 3.04
C TYR A 121 -0.13 -10.23 4.57
N ARG A 122 0.34 -11.32 5.19
CA ARG A 122 0.39 -11.45 6.66
C ARG A 122 1.12 -10.27 7.31
N ARG A 123 2.29 -9.90 6.79
CA ARG A 123 3.07 -8.75 7.30
C ARG A 123 2.30 -7.44 7.20
N ALA A 124 1.53 -7.23 6.14
CA ALA A 124 0.71 -6.05 5.98
C ALA A 124 -0.48 -6.05 6.94
N ILE A 125 -1.22 -7.15 7.05
CA ILE A 125 -2.33 -7.29 8.00
C ILE A 125 -1.85 -7.04 9.43
N ASN A 126 -0.76 -7.69 9.85
CA ASN A 126 -0.20 -7.50 11.19
C ASN A 126 0.17 -6.05 11.45
N HIS A 127 0.72 -5.36 10.45
CA HIS A 127 1.03 -3.94 10.56
C HIS A 127 -0.22 -3.08 10.68
N MET A 128 -1.24 -3.32 9.84
CA MET A 128 -2.51 -2.60 9.90
C MET A 128 -3.22 -2.79 11.23
N VAL A 129 -3.32 -4.03 11.72
CA VAL A 129 -3.92 -4.34 13.02
C VAL A 129 -3.14 -3.67 14.15
N ALA A 130 -1.81 -3.69 14.12
CA ALA A 130 -1.01 -3.00 15.13
C ALA A 130 -1.30 -1.50 15.14
N THR A 131 -1.30 -0.84 13.98
CA THR A 131 -1.58 0.60 13.86
C THR A 131 -3.00 0.95 14.29
N ILE A 132 -4.01 0.18 13.85
CA ILE A 132 -5.41 0.38 14.27
C ILE A 132 -5.55 0.16 15.78
N GLY A 133 -4.89 -0.86 16.31
CA GLY A 133 -4.95 -1.26 17.71
C GLY A 133 -4.26 -0.31 18.69
N GLU A 134 -3.48 0.70 18.26
CA GLU A 134 -2.85 1.74 19.10
C GLU A 134 -3.89 2.62 19.85
N GLU A 135 -4.64 2.02 20.76
CA GLU A 135 -5.48 2.62 21.81
C GLU A 135 -5.22 1.86 23.13
N VAL A 136 -5.72 2.39 24.25
CA VAL A 136 -5.42 2.02 25.66
C VAL A 136 -5.51 0.51 26.00
N ASN A 137 -6.03 -0.35 25.11
CA ASN A 137 -6.09 -1.81 25.27
C ASN A 137 -5.78 -2.58 23.96
N GLN A 138 -4.55 -2.46 23.46
CA GLN A 138 -4.06 -3.09 22.21
C GLN A 138 -4.41 -4.58 22.07
N SER A 139 -4.26 -5.39 23.11
CA SER A 139 -4.50 -6.84 23.05
C SER A 139 -5.98 -7.21 22.89
N LYS A 140 -6.89 -6.45 23.51
CA LYS A 140 -8.34 -6.69 23.43
C LYS A 140 -8.93 -6.20 22.10
N VAL A 141 -8.44 -5.08 21.55
CA VAL A 141 -8.91 -4.54 20.27
C VAL A 141 -8.42 -5.40 19.10
N ALA A 142 -7.15 -5.79 19.09
CA ALA A 142 -6.63 -6.70 18.07
C ALA A 142 -7.35 -8.06 18.09
N ALA A 143 -7.54 -8.65 19.28
CA ALA A 143 -8.27 -9.91 19.42
C ALA A 143 -9.74 -9.80 18.95
N ARG A 144 -10.42 -8.67 19.21
CA ARG A 144 -11.78 -8.42 18.72
C ARG A 144 -11.84 -8.23 17.21
N LEU A 145 -10.90 -7.50 16.61
CA LEU A 145 -10.82 -7.34 15.16
C LEU A 145 -10.60 -8.68 14.48
N TYR A 146 -9.62 -9.46 14.96
CA TYR A 146 -9.42 -10.82 14.47
C TYR A 146 -10.67 -11.69 14.63
N ALA A 147 -11.30 -11.71 15.82
CA ALA A 147 -12.53 -12.48 16.06
C ALA A 147 -13.70 -12.06 15.15
N ALA A 148 -13.87 -10.76 14.90
CA ALA A 148 -14.89 -10.25 13.99
C ALA A 148 -14.62 -10.69 12.55
N HIS A 149 -13.39 -10.52 12.06
CA HIS A 149 -13.00 -11.02 10.74
C HIS A 149 -13.15 -12.53 10.61
N TYR A 150 -12.88 -13.31 11.67
CA TYR A 150 -13.07 -14.76 11.65
C TYR A 150 -14.53 -15.15 11.49
N ASN A 151 -15.44 -14.47 12.17
CA ASN A 151 -16.88 -14.71 12.00
C ASN A 151 -17.32 -14.37 10.57
N GLU A 152 -16.85 -13.27 10.01
CA GLU A 152 -17.15 -12.89 8.62
C GLU A 152 -16.54 -13.85 7.60
N ILE A 153 -15.31 -14.33 7.81
CA ILE A 153 -14.65 -15.31 6.94
C ILE A 153 -15.38 -16.65 6.99
N ASN A 154 -15.69 -17.15 8.19
CA ASN A 154 -16.39 -18.42 8.37
C ASN A 154 -17.79 -18.35 7.73
N GLN A 155 -18.48 -17.21 7.79
CA GLN A 155 -19.76 -16.97 7.10
C GLN A 155 -19.61 -16.87 5.57
N THR A 156 -18.60 -16.14 5.09
CA THR A 156 -18.43 -15.83 3.66
C THR A 156 -17.88 -17.03 2.87
N PHE A 157 -17.01 -17.83 3.49
CA PHE A 157 -16.31 -18.93 2.83
C PHE A 157 -16.74 -20.33 3.31
N ALA A 158 -17.73 -20.42 4.21
CA ALA A 158 -18.18 -21.66 4.83
C ALA A 158 -17.03 -22.48 5.46
N THR A 159 -16.09 -21.79 6.13
CA THR A 159 -14.93 -22.38 6.79
C THR A 159 -15.08 -22.41 8.33
N TYR A 160 -14.27 -23.21 9.01
CA TYR A 160 -14.19 -23.28 10.49
C TYR A 160 -12.77 -22.90 10.93
N THR A 161 -12.49 -21.60 11.03
CA THR A 161 -11.22 -21.09 11.59
C THR A 161 -11.40 -20.64 13.04
N ASN A 162 -10.48 -21.07 13.91
CA ASN A 162 -10.58 -20.98 15.38
C ASN A 162 -9.70 -19.82 15.90
N PRO A 163 -10.17 -18.87 16.72
CA PRO A 163 -9.52 -17.55 16.93
C PRO A 163 -8.26 -17.51 17.83
N LYS A 164 -7.55 -18.63 18.09
CA LYS A 164 -6.33 -18.61 18.93
C LYS A 164 -5.09 -18.22 18.12
N GLN A 165 -4.16 -17.52 18.78
CA GLN A 165 -2.96 -16.90 18.19
C GLN A 165 -2.21 -17.82 17.21
N ALA A 166 -1.93 -17.30 16.00
CA ALA A 166 -1.24 -17.91 14.84
C ALA A 166 -2.09 -18.29 13.61
N VAL A 167 -3.39 -17.96 13.58
CA VAL A 167 -4.28 -18.45 12.50
C VAL A 167 -4.06 -17.77 11.13
N THR A 168 -3.39 -16.60 11.03
CA THR A 168 -3.08 -16.03 9.70
C THR A 168 -2.13 -16.91 8.88
N GLU A 169 -1.41 -17.84 9.51
CA GLU A 169 -0.49 -18.78 8.84
C GLU A 169 -1.21 -19.81 7.98
N GLU A 170 -2.43 -20.19 8.36
CA GLU A 170 -3.24 -21.21 7.67
C GLU A 170 -4.19 -20.61 6.62
N LEU A 171 -4.34 -19.27 6.60
CA LEU A 171 -5.25 -18.60 5.67
C LEU A 171 -4.75 -18.67 4.21
N ARG A 172 -5.71 -18.87 3.31
CA ARG A 172 -5.53 -18.77 1.87
C ARG A 172 -5.31 -17.31 1.47
N VAL A 173 -4.73 -17.12 0.28
CA VAL A 173 -4.46 -15.78 -0.28
C VAL A 173 -5.73 -14.94 -0.36
N THR A 174 -6.86 -15.53 -0.75
CA THR A 174 -8.17 -14.85 -0.86
C THR A 174 -8.69 -14.37 0.49
N GLU A 175 -8.51 -15.15 1.55
CA GLU A 175 -8.93 -14.78 2.92
C GLU A 175 -8.06 -13.65 3.46
N LEU A 176 -6.75 -13.69 3.19
CA LEU A 176 -5.85 -12.58 3.52
C LEU A 176 -6.22 -11.30 2.75
N GLN A 177 -6.59 -11.41 1.47
CA GLN A 177 -7.06 -10.26 0.67
C GLN A 177 -8.35 -9.65 1.24
N PHE A 178 -9.29 -10.48 1.66
CA PHE A 178 -10.53 -10.04 2.30
C PHE A 178 -10.24 -9.22 3.57
N ILE A 179 -9.40 -9.74 4.47
CA ILE A 179 -9.00 -9.03 5.70
C ILE A 179 -8.33 -7.70 5.34
N MET A 180 -7.43 -7.69 4.35
CA MET A 180 -6.76 -6.45 3.95
C MET A 180 -7.76 -5.39 3.46
N LEU A 181 -8.77 -5.77 2.66
CA LEU A 181 -9.78 -4.85 2.17
C LEU A 181 -10.60 -4.24 3.32
N ASP A 182 -11.01 -5.05 4.29
CA ASP A 182 -11.81 -4.57 5.43
C ASP A 182 -11.02 -3.64 6.39
N LEU A 183 -9.72 -3.91 6.56
CA LEU A 183 -8.85 -3.10 7.41
C LEU A 183 -8.39 -1.80 6.75
N TYR A 184 -8.30 -1.76 5.42
CA TYR A 184 -7.54 -0.73 4.71
C TYR A 184 -8.05 0.69 4.95
N SER A 185 -9.36 0.92 4.94
CA SER A 185 -9.95 2.26 5.12
C SER A 185 -9.55 2.86 6.47
N ARG A 186 -9.82 2.12 7.55
CA ARG A 186 -9.47 2.47 8.94
C ARG A 186 -7.97 2.66 9.13
N TYR A 187 -7.17 1.77 8.55
CA TYR A 187 -5.71 1.88 8.59
C TYR A 187 -5.20 3.14 7.90
N LYS A 188 -5.71 3.45 6.69
CA LYS A 188 -5.30 4.62 5.90
C LYS A 188 -5.57 5.91 6.67
N GLU A 189 -6.79 6.09 7.17
CA GLU A 189 -7.19 7.29 7.91
C GLU A 189 -6.29 7.49 9.14
N LYS A 190 -6.19 6.47 10.01
CA LYS A 190 -5.38 6.55 11.23
C LYS A 190 -3.90 6.83 10.94
N THR A 191 -3.34 6.22 9.90
CA THR A 191 -1.94 6.42 9.52
C THR A 191 -1.69 7.84 9.03
N ILE A 192 -2.53 8.35 8.13
CA ILE A 192 -2.40 9.72 7.60
C ILE A 192 -2.55 10.74 8.73
N ASP A 193 -3.55 10.58 9.60
CA ASP A 193 -3.77 11.50 10.72
C ASP A 193 -2.61 11.51 11.70
N LYS A 194 -2.08 10.34 12.05
CA LYS A 194 -0.89 10.21 12.90
C LYS A 194 0.31 10.94 12.27
N MET A 195 0.53 10.75 10.97
CA MET A 195 1.64 11.38 10.26
C MET A 195 1.48 12.90 10.11
N ARG A 196 0.26 13.40 9.86
CA ARG A 196 -0.01 14.85 9.83
C ARG A 196 0.29 15.50 11.18
N LYS A 197 -0.18 14.89 12.27
CA LYS A 197 0.11 15.38 13.64
C LYS A 197 1.61 15.40 13.92
N TYR A 198 2.32 14.34 13.57
CA TYR A 198 3.77 14.27 13.73
C TYR A 198 4.51 15.34 12.90
N TYR A 199 4.11 15.51 11.63
CA TYR A 199 4.72 16.51 10.74
C TYR A 199 4.56 17.93 11.28
N ILE A 200 3.35 18.32 11.71
CA ILE A 200 3.09 19.63 12.32
C ILE A 200 3.94 19.85 13.59
N GLN A 201 4.14 18.82 14.41
CA GLN A 201 4.99 18.91 15.60
C GLN A 201 6.46 19.12 15.24
N THR A 202 6.96 18.42 14.22
CA THR A 202 8.36 18.54 13.77
C THR A 202 8.61 19.88 13.10
N ASP A 203 7.69 20.36 12.26
CA ASP A 203 7.77 21.65 11.58
C ASP A 203 7.85 22.79 12.61
N ARG A 204 6.95 22.79 13.60
CA ARG A 204 6.98 23.75 14.72
C ARG A 204 8.27 23.69 15.54
N GLN A 205 8.91 22.52 15.65
CA GLN A 205 10.19 22.40 16.35
C GLN A 205 11.33 23.01 15.54
N LEU A 206 11.31 22.90 14.22
CA LEU A 206 12.32 23.50 13.34
C LEU A 206 12.21 25.03 13.32
N ASP A 207 10.99 25.57 13.35
CA ASP A 207 10.74 27.03 13.43
C ASP A 207 11.28 27.66 14.73
N LEU A 208 11.43 26.89 15.81
CA LEU A 208 11.98 27.37 17.09
C LEU A 208 13.50 27.56 17.07
N PHE A 209 14.19 27.08 16.02
CA PHE A 209 15.65 27.19 15.84
C PHE A 209 16.06 28.09 14.67
N THR A 210 15.10 28.78 14.04
CA THR A 210 15.30 29.81 13.00
C THR A 210 14.91 31.18 13.52
#